data_AF-A0A3B0SZI2-F1
#
_entry.id   AF-A0A3B0SZI2-F1
#
_cell.length_a   1.000
_cell.length_b   1.000
_cell.length_c   1.000
_cell.angle_alpha   90.00
_cell.angle_beta   90.00
_cell.angle_gamma   90.00
#
_symmetry.space_group_name_H-M   'P 1'
#
loop_
_entity.id
_entity.type
_entity.pdbx_description
1 polymer ?
#
loop_
_entity_poly.entity_id
_entity_poly.type
_entity_poly.pdbx_seq_one_letter_code
_entity_poly.pdbx_strand_id
1 'polypeptide(L)'
;MSETNKKTNEVTFYAKMEEDINIFSHALGAVFGVVALILLIIKASQYGTAWHIVSFTIFGASLVILYSASAFYHSAKNPIVRKRLKVFDHAAIYVLIA
;
A
#
# COMPACT_ATOMS: atom_id res chain seq x y z
N MET A 1 -25.05 10.63 -34.18
CA MET A 1 -23.88 11.19 -33.48
C MET A 1 -23.95 10.74 -32.02
N SER A 2 -23.37 9.59 -31.68
CA SER A 2 -23.36 9.07 -30.30
C SER A 2 -21.94 8.65 -29.93
N GLU A 3 -21.09 9.63 -29.67
CA GLU A 3 -19.81 9.40 -28.99
C GLU A 3 -20.02 9.53 -27.48
N THR A 4 -20.75 8.57 -26.91
CA THR A 4 -20.88 8.43 -25.46
C THR A 4 -20.00 7.28 -24.99
N ASN A 5 -18.99 7.66 -24.19
CA ASN A 5 -18.60 6.96 -22.98
C ASN A 5 -18.00 5.54 -23.11
N LYS A 6 -16.67 5.46 -23.22
CA LYS A 6 -15.85 4.40 -22.60
C LYS A 6 -14.41 4.88 -22.36
N LYS A 7 -14.19 5.72 -21.34
CA LYS A 7 -12.87 5.72 -20.65
C LYS A 7 -12.84 4.52 -19.70
N THR A 8 -12.85 3.31 -20.26
CA THR A 8 -12.92 2.10 -19.46
C THR A 8 -11.55 1.71 -18.96
N ASN A 9 -11.27 2.07 -17.69
CA ASN A 9 -10.47 1.25 -16.76
C ASN A 9 -9.31 0.46 -17.39
N GLU A 10 -8.40 1.13 -18.08
CA GLU A 10 -7.24 0.43 -18.62
C GLU A 10 -6.29 0.10 -17.48
N VAL A 11 -6.13 -1.20 -17.24
CA VAL A 11 -5.06 -1.73 -16.40
C VAL A 11 -3.77 -1.53 -17.20
N THR A 12 -2.99 -0.52 -16.82
CA THR A 12 -1.73 -0.19 -17.47
C THR A 12 -0.68 -1.20 -17.04
N PHE A 13 -0.10 -1.90 -18.02
CA PHE A 13 1.05 -2.78 -17.83
C PHE A 13 2.31 -1.97 -18.16
N TYR A 14 3.26 -1.94 -17.23
CA TYR A 14 4.52 -1.23 -17.41
C TYR A 14 5.55 -2.14 -18.07
N ALA A 15 6.68 -1.58 -18.48
CA ALA A 15 7.80 -2.41 -18.90
C ALA A 15 8.19 -3.37 -17.76
N LYS A 16 8.52 -4.63 -18.08
CA LYS A 16 8.80 -5.66 -17.08
C LYS A 16 9.84 -5.23 -16.03
N MET A 17 10.86 -4.49 -16.45
CA MET A 17 11.89 -3.95 -15.55
C MET A 17 11.33 -2.93 -14.55
N GLU A 18 10.40 -2.08 -14.98
CA GLU A 18 9.73 -1.10 -14.11
C GLU A 18 8.80 -1.80 -13.12
N GLU A 19 8.06 -2.82 -13.55
CA GLU A 19 7.24 -3.64 -12.64
C GLU A 19 8.09 -4.37 -11.59
N ASP A 20 9.21 -4.97 -12.00
CA ASP A 20 10.11 -5.69 -11.09
C ASP A 20 10.71 -4.73 -10.03
N ILE A 21 11.10 -3.51 -10.42
CA ILE A 21 11.60 -2.47 -9.48
C ILE A 21 10.50 -2.02 -8.51
N ASN A 22 9.28 -1.76 -9.02
CA ASN A 22 8.16 -1.33 -8.19
C ASN A 22 7.78 -2.42 -7.17
N ILE A 23 7.70 -3.69 -7.60
CA ILE A 23 7.42 -4.80 -6.68
C ILE A 23 8.49 -4.86 -5.58
N PHE A 24 9.76 -4.78 -5.95
CA PHE A 24 10.85 -4.87 -4.99
C PHE A 24 10.88 -3.71 -3.99
N SER A 25 10.71 -2.48 -4.47
CA SER A 25 10.71 -1.30 -3.61
C SER A 25 9.54 -1.32 -2.62
N HIS A 26 8.34 -1.71 -3.07
CA HIS A 26 7.18 -1.82 -2.20
C HIS A 26 7.28 -3.00 -1.23
N ALA A 27 7.76 -4.16 -1.68
CA ALA A 27 7.99 -5.31 -0.79
C ALA A 27 8.98 -4.98 0.32
N LEU A 28 10.07 -4.27 -0.02
CA LEU A 28 11.05 -3.81 0.95
C LEU A 28 10.44 -2.78 1.92
N GLY A 29 9.63 -1.85 1.40
CA GLY A 29 8.84 -0.91 2.19
C GLY A 29 7.89 -1.61 3.19
N ALA A 30 7.25 -2.71 2.79
CA ALA A 30 6.37 -3.49 3.68
C ALA A 30 7.17 -4.13 4.82
N VAL A 31 8.32 -4.76 4.51
CA VAL A 31 9.19 -5.37 5.53
C VAL A 31 9.71 -4.31 6.51
N PHE A 32 10.25 -3.21 6.00
CA PHE A 32 10.72 -2.12 6.87
C PHE A 32 9.57 -1.47 7.65
N GLY A 33 8.37 -1.39 7.10
CA GLY A 33 7.18 -0.91 7.78
C GLY A 33 6.80 -1.78 8.98
N VAL A 34 6.84 -3.11 8.84
CA VAL A 34 6.59 -4.05 9.95
C VAL A 34 7.65 -3.87 11.04
N VAL A 35 8.92 -3.81 10.66
CA VAL A 35 10.02 -3.60 11.62
C VAL A 35 9.86 -2.27 12.37
N ALA A 36 9.56 -1.19 11.65
CA ALA A 36 9.35 0.13 12.24
C ALA A 36 8.15 0.15 13.19
N LEU A 37 7.01 -0.47 12.81
CA LEU A 37 5.83 -0.58 13.66
C LEU A 37 6.14 -1.30 14.97
N ILE A 38 6.85 -2.43 14.92
CA ILE A 38 7.26 -3.19 16.10
C ILE A 38 8.14 -2.33 17.01
N LEU A 39 9.15 -1.65 16.44
CA LEU A 39 10.05 -0.78 17.21
C LEU A 39 9.31 0.39 17.86
N LEU A 40 8.38 1.02 17.15
CA LEU A 40 7.56 2.11 17.68
C LEU A 40 6.66 1.65 18.82
N ILE A 41 6.01 0.48 18.72
CA ILE A 41 5.19 -0.08 19.79
C ILE A 41 6.03 -0.37 21.02
N ILE A 42 7.20 -1.00 20.86
CA ILE A 42 8.12 -1.28 21.98
C ILE A 42 8.50 0.04 22.67
N LYS A 43 8.91 1.06 21.91
CA LYS A 43 9.27 2.37 22.47
C LYS A 43 8.09 3.07 23.14
N ALA A 44 6.90 3.03 22.56
CA ALA A 44 5.69 3.60 23.15
C ALA A 44 5.30 2.89 24.45
N SER A 45 5.48 1.56 24.54
CA SER A 45 5.22 0.82 25.77
C SER A 45 6.19 1.14 26.91
N GLN A 46 7.42 1.54 26.57
CA GLN A 46 8.46 1.84 27.56
C GLN A 46 8.40 3.29 28.05
N TYR A 47 8.11 4.23 27.14
CA TYR A 47 8.29 5.66 27.41
C TYR A 47 7.05 6.51 27.12
N GLY A 48 6.01 5.91 26.53
CA GLY A 48 4.83 6.63 26.05
C GLY A 48 3.59 6.41 26.93
N THR A 49 2.46 6.81 26.35
CA THR A 49 1.13 6.62 26.93
C THR A 49 0.29 5.73 26.02
N ALA A 50 -0.90 5.33 26.46
CA ALA A 50 -1.84 4.58 25.63
C ALA A 50 -2.11 5.26 24.27
N TRP A 51 -2.15 6.60 24.23
CA TRP A 51 -2.30 7.37 22.99
C TRP A 51 -1.15 7.14 22.01
N HIS A 52 0.09 7.06 22.48
CA HIS A 52 1.24 6.78 21.62
C HIS A 52 1.15 5.40 20.99
N ILE A 53 0.74 4.38 21.76
CA ILE A 53 0.57 3.01 21.26
C ILE A 53 -0.51 2.99 20.18
N VAL A 54 -1.68 3.61 20.43
CA VAL A 54 -2.78 3.65 19.48
C VAL A 54 -2.37 4.39 18.19
N SER A 55 -1.82 5.59 18.31
CA SER A 55 -1.40 6.40 17.15
C SER A 55 -0.32 5.70 16.32
N PHE A 56 0.72 5.14 16.95
CA PHE A 56 1.76 4.42 16.22
C PHE A 56 1.25 3.13 15.59
N THR A 57 0.30 2.45 16.23
CA THR A 57 -0.32 1.25 15.66
C THR A 57 -1.11 1.60 14.41
N ILE A 58 -1.94 2.65 14.45
CA ILE A 58 -2.73 3.09 13.30
C ILE A 58 -1.81 3.50 12.14
N PHE A 59 -0.82 4.35 12.42
CA PHE A 59 0.13 4.84 11.41
C PHE A 59 1.01 3.72 10.84
N GLY A 60 1.59 2.88 11.67
CA GLY A 60 2.45 1.80 11.18
C GLY A 60 1.65 0.72 10.46
N ALA A 61 0.42 0.41 10.90
CA ALA A 61 -0.45 -0.52 10.20
C ALA A 61 -0.87 0.01 8.82
N SER A 62 -1.22 1.30 8.70
CA SER A 62 -1.56 1.89 7.40
C SER A 62 -0.37 1.88 6.44
N LEU A 63 0.85 2.13 6.94
CA LEU A 63 2.08 2.02 6.17
C LEU A 63 2.30 0.60 5.62
N VAL A 64 2.17 -0.42 6.49
CA VAL A 64 2.31 -1.84 6.09
C VAL A 64 1.25 -2.25 5.06
N ILE A 65 0.00 -1.81 5.27
CA ILE A 65 -1.11 -2.09 4.34
C ILE A 65 -0.84 -1.45 2.98
N LEU A 66 -0.42 -0.18 2.93
CA LEU A 66 -0.10 0.52 1.68
C LEU A 66 0.98 -0.22 0.88
N TYR A 67 2.12 -0.49 1.51
CA TYR A 67 3.22 -1.15 0.81
C TYR A 67 2.88 -2.58 0.36
N SER A 68 2.09 -3.31 1.15
CA SER A 68 1.61 -4.64 0.78
C SER A 68 0.59 -4.59 -0.37
N ALA A 69 -0.35 -3.64 -0.33
CA ALA A 69 -1.34 -3.41 -1.37
C ALA A 69 -0.68 -3.14 -2.72
N SER A 70 0.33 -2.25 -2.72
CA SER A 70 1.06 -1.88 -3.92
C SER A 70 1.89 -3.03 -4.50
N ALA A 71 2.58 -3.78 -3.64
CA ALA A 71 3.33 -4.98 -4.05
C ALA A 71 2.40 -6.03 -4.68
N PHE A 72 1.22 -6.27 -4.10
CA PHE A 72 0.23 -7.18 -4.67
C PHE A 72 -0.37 -6.66 -5.97
N TYR A 73 -0.63 -5.34 -6.09
CA TYR A 73 -1.13 -4.73 -7.32
C TYR A 73 -0.20 -5.00 -8.50
N HIS A 74 1.10 -4.78 -8.32
CA HIS A 74 2.09 -4.99 -9.38
C HIS A 74 2.38 -6.48 -9.66
N SER A 75 2.23 -7.35 -8.65
CA SER A 75 2.39 -8.80 -8.83
C SER A 75 1.17 -9.48 -9.51
N ALA A 76 0.00 -8.83 -9.50
CA ALA A 76 -1.23 -9.41 -10.02
C ALA A 76 -1.23 -9.53 -11.56
N LYS A 77 -1.27 -10.77 -12.05
CA LYS A 77 -1.40 -11.10 -13.50
C LYS A 77 -2.85 -11.09 -13.99
N ASN A 78 -3.82 -11.30 -13.09
CA ASN A 78 -5.24 -11.29 -13.44
C ASN A 78 -5.76 -9.85 -13.53
N PRO A 79 -6.33 -9.42 -14.68
CA PRO A 79 -6.76 -8.03 -14.88
C PRO A 79 -7.89 -7.58 -13.95
N ILE A 80 -8.78 -8.49 -13.54
CA ILE A 80 -9.88 -8.18 -12.60
C ILE A 80 -9.31 -7.93 -11.20
N VAL A 81 -8.37 -8.78 -10.76
CA VAL A 81 -7.71 -8.65 -9.46
C VAL A 81 -6.85 -7.39 -9.42
N ARG A 82 -6.06 -7.14 -10.47
CA ARG A 82 -5.22 -5.94 -10.59
C ARG A 82 -6.04 -4.66 -10.52
N LYS A 83 -7.21 -4.62 -11.16
CA LYS A 83 -8.13 -3.47 -11.06
C LYS A 83 -8.63 -3.24 -9.63
N ARG A 84 -9.01 -4.29 -8.89
CA ARG A 84 -9.45 -4.16 -7.48
C ARG A 84 -8.30 -3.69 -6.58
N LEU A 85 -7.11 -4.27 -6.76
CA LEU A 85 -5.91 -3.89 -6.00
C LEU A 85 -5.48 -2.45 -6.28
N LYS A 86 -5.65 -1.94 -7.51
CA LYS A 86 -5.38 -0.52 -7.82
C LYS A 86 -6.24 0.43 -6.98
N VAL A 87 -7.53 0.12 -6.84
CA VAL A 87 -8.45 0.93 -6.02
C VAL A 87 -8.07 0.81 -4.54
N PHE A 88 -7.71 -0.38 -4.08
CA PHE A 88 -7.27 -0.60 -2.70
C PHE A 88 -5.97 0.14 -2.37
N ASP A 89 -4.97 0.10 -3.26
CA ASP A 89 -3.70 0.82 -3.14
C ASP A 89 -3.92 2.34 -3.06
N HIS A 90 -4.80 2.89 -3.90
CA HIS A 90 -5.21 4.29 -3.81
C HIS A 90 -5.96 4.59 -2.50
N ALA A 91 -6.82 3.71 -2.01
CA ALA A 91 -7.48 3.92 -0.72
C ALA A 91 -6.47 3.91 0.44
N ALA A 92 -5.49 3.01 0.40
CA ALA A 92 -4.47 2.86 1.43
C ALA A 92 -3.61 4.12 1.59
N ILE A 93 -3.30 4.85 0.50
CA ILE A 93 -2.51 6.09 0.62
C ILE A 93 -3.30 7.20 1.32
N TYR A 94 -4.62 7.28 1.11
CA TYR A 94 -5.47 8.20 1.85
C TYR A 94 -5.54 7.85 3.33
N VAL A 95 -5.61 6.55 3.67
CA VAL A 95 -5.60 6.10 5.08
C VAL A 95 -4.26 6.40 5.76
N LEU A 96 -3.15 6.37 5.02
CA LEU A 96 -1.84 6.74 5.57
C LEU A 96 -1.69 8.25 5.80
N ILE A 97 -2.31 9.08 4.95
CA ILE A 97 -2.21 10.55 5.00
C ILE A 97 -3.20 11.17 6.02
N ALA A 98 -4.38 10.56 6.18
CA ALA A 98 -5.48 11.07 7.01
C ALA A 98 -5.13 11.20 8.50
#